data_AF-A0A8T7CZM4-F1
#
_entry.id   AF-A0A8T7CZM4-F1
#
_cell.length_a   1.000
_cell.length_b   1.000
_cell.length_c   1.000
_cell.angle_alpha   90.00
_cell.angle_beta   90.00
_cell.angle_gamma   90.00
#
_symmetry.space_group_name_H-M   'P 1'
#
loop_
_entity.id
_entity.type
_entity.pdbx_description
1 polymer ?
#
loop_
_entity_poly.entity_id
_entity_poly.type
_entity_poly.pdbx_seq_one_letter_code
_entity_poly.pdbx_strand_id
1 'polypeptide(L)' 'ELGYIESMMETGANDVIVVAGERERLIPFVQGDVVVEVDIAAKRMRVDWDPEF' A
#
# COMPACT_ATOMS: atom_id res chain seq x y z
N GLU A 1 -9.58 7.86 2.99
CA GLU A 1 -9.04 6.54 3.35
C GLU A 1 -8.90 5.74 2.05
N LEU A 2 -7.74 5.12 1.79
CA LEU A 2 -7.49 4.48 0.48
C LEU A 2 -8.19 3.12 0.33
N GLY A 3 -8.42 2.42 1.46
CA GLY A 3 -8.99 1.08 1.49
C GLY A 3 -8.27 0.20 2.51
N TYR A 4 -8.42 -1.12 2.34
CA TYR A 4 -7.71 -2.12 3.13
C TYR A 4 -6.75 -2.92 2.25
N ILE A 5 -5.66 -3.39 2.85
CA ILE A 5 -4.71 -4.28 2.18
C ILE A 5 -5.39 -5.63 1.98
N GLU A 6 -5.61 -6.01 0.73
CA GLU A 6 -6.21 -7.30 0.37
C GLU A 6 -5.14 -8.38 0.19
N SER A 7 -4.06 -8.05 -0.54
CA SER A 7 -2.96 -8.97 -0.78
C SER A 7 -1.67 -8.25 -1.11
N MET A 8 -0.58 -9.01 -1.21
CA MET A 8 0.71 -8.54 -1.69
C MET A 8 1.16 -9.44 -2.84
N MET A 9 1.66 -8.83 -3.90
CA MET A 9 2.14 -9.48 -5.11
C MET A 9 3.64 -9.25 -5.21
N GLU A 10 4.42 -10.32 -5.18
CA GLU A 10 5.85 -10.24 -5.48
C GLU A 10 6.01 -9.93 -6.97
N THR A 11 6.70 -8.83 -7.26
CA THR A 11 7.18 -8.54 -8.62
C THR A 11 8.70 -8.69 -8.63
N GLY A 12 9.29 -9.02 -9.78
CA GLY A 12 10.74 -9.18 -9.89
C GLY A 12 11.57 -7.92 -9.60
N ALA A 13 10.94 -6.79 -9.23
CA ALA A 13 11.59 -5.55 -8.81
C ALA A 13 11.19 -5.14 -7.38
N ASN A 14 9.90 -4.88 -7.12
CA ASN A 14 9.38 -4.51 -5.81
C ASN A 14 8.08 -5.25 -5.51
N ASP A 15 7.85 -5.61 -4.26
CA ASP A 15 6.53 -6.10 -3.85
C ASP A 15 5.46 -5.02 -4.07
N VAL A 16 4.27 -5.43 -4.48
CA VAL A 16 3.13 -4.53 -4.73
C VAL A 16 1.99 -4.93 -3.81
N ILE A 17 1.44 -3.94 -3.12
CA ILE A 17 0.29 -4.10 -2.24
C ILE A 17 -0.97 -3.85 -3.06
N VAL A 18 -1.89 -4.80 -3.03
CA VAL A 18 -3.23 -4.65 -3.59
C VAL A 18 -4.14 -4.09 -2.51
N VAL A 19 -4.68 -2.89 -2.76
CA VAL A 19 -5.60 -2.21 -1.84
C VAL A 19 -7.00 -2.22 -2.43
N ALA A 20 -7.94 -2.81 -1.70
CA ALA A 20 -9.35 -2.82 -2.03
C ALA A 20 -10.06 -1.65 -1.33
N GLY A 21 -10.83 -0.87 -2.08
CA GLY A 21 -11.54 0.31 -1.63
C GLY A 21 -12.56 0.77 -2.67
N GLU A 22 -12.79 2.08 -2.78
CA GLU A 22 -13.64 2.65 -3.84
C GLU A 22 -13.15 2.30 -5.25
N ARG A 23 -11.83 2.16 -5.40
CA ARG A 23 -11.16 1.55 -6.55
C ARG A 23 -10.01 0.70 -6.05
N GLU A 24 -9.69 -0.34 -6.81
CA GLU A 24 -8.48 -1.11 -6.62
C GLU A 24 -7.26 -0.22 -6.88
N ARG A 25 -6.25 -0.32 -6.01
CA ARG A 25 -4.97 0.38 -6.16
C ARG A 25 -3.82 -0.59 -5.98
N LEU A 26 -2.80 -0.40 -6.80
CA LEU A 26 -1.54 -1.13 -6.74
C LEU A 26 -0.46 -0.21 -6.20
N ILE A 27 -0.13 -0.36 -4.93
CA ILE A 27 0.82 0.50 -4.24
C ILE A 27 2.14 -0.25 -4.06
N PRO A 28 3.25 0.21 -4.66
CA PRO A 28 4.55 -0.45 -4.49
C PRO A 28 5.02 -0.33 -3.05
N PHE A 29 5.49 -1.44 -2.48
CA PHE A 29 6.02 -1.51 -1.13
C PHE A 29 7.48 -1.05 -1.10
N VAL A 30 7.69 0.26 -1.17
CA VAL A 30 9.02 0.88 -1.07
C VAL A 30 9.11 1.64 0.25
N GLN A 31 9.79 1.05 1.25
CA GLN A 31 9.93 1.65 2.57
C GLN A 31 10.75 2.95 2.52
N GLY A 32 10.24 3.99 3.19
CA GLY A 32 10.91 5.30 3.27
C GLY A 32 10.67 6.22 2.07
N ASP A 33 10.00 5.74 1.03
CA ASP A 33 9.56 6.53 -0.12
C ASP A 33 8.02 6.51 -0.18
N VAL A 34 7.44 5.41 -0.65
CA VAL A 34 5.98 5.25 -0.73
C VAL A 34 5.38 4.83 0.61
N VAL A 35 6.02 3.88 1.31
CA VAL A 35 5.55 3.42 2.63
C VAL A 35 6.22 4.24 3.72
N VAL A 36 5.45 5.12 4.34
CA VAL A 36 5.91 6.06 5.38
C VAL A 36 5.94 5.39 6.76
N GLU A 37 4.93 4.59 7.08
CA GLU A 37 4.80 3.97 8.40
C GLU A 37 3.94 2.71 8.35
N VAL A 38 4.31 1.71 9.14
CA VAL A 38 3.52 0.50 9.36
C VAL A 38 3.31 0.32 10.86
N ASP A 39 2.07 0.49 11.31
CA ASP A 39 1.66 0.19 12.68
C ASP A 39 0.85 -1.12 12.70
N ILE A 40 1.52 -2.19 13.11
CA ILE A 40 0.93 -3.52 13.21
C ILE A 40 -0.10 -3.61 14.34
N ALA A 41 0.11 -2.88 15.45
CA ALA A 41 -0.80 -2.91 16.59
C ALA A 41 -2.13 -2.21 16.24
N ALA A 42 -2.05 -1.08 15.54
CA ALA A 42 -3.22 -0.37 15.04
C ALA A 42 -3.78 -0.95 13.72
N LYS A 43 -3.11 -1.96 13.13
CA LYS A 43 -3.41 -2.53 11.80
C LYS A 43 -3.56 -1.45 10.73
N ARG A 44 -2.61 -0.50 10.71
CA ARG A 44 -2.64 0.65 9.82
C ARG A 44 -1.31 0.81 9.13
N MET A 45 -1.35 1.11 7.84
CA MET A 45 -0.20 1.52 7.05
C MET A 45 -0.45 2.92 6.50
N ARG A 46 0.53 3.81 6.67
CA ARG A 46 0.51 5.15 6.09
C ARG A 46 1.45 5.17 4.90
N VAL A 47 0.93 5.67 3.79
CA VAL A 47 1.67 5.80 2.53
C VAL A 47 1.62 7.25 2.05
N ASP A 48 2.66 7.67 1.37
CA ASP A 48 2.65 8.87 0.54
C ASP A 48 2.34 8.43 -0.90
N TRP A 49 1.06 8.46 -1.24
CA TRP A 49 0.57 7.98 -2.54
C TRP A 49 -0.53 8.91 -3.04
N ASP A 50 -0.42 9.31 -4.30
CA ASP A 50 -1.44 10.13 -4.94
C ASP A 50 -2.70 9.28 -5.17
N PRO A 51 -3.85 9.66 -4.59
CA PRO A 51 -5.08 8.88 -4.67
C PRO A 51 -5.66 8.79 -6.09
N GLU A 52 -5.18 9.58 -7.05
CA GLU A 52 -5.58 9.58 -8.47
C GLU A 52 -4.93 8.48 -9.30
N PHE A 53 -3.77 7.95 -8.89
CA PHE A 53 -3.07 6.83 -9.53
C PHE A 53 -3.71 5.46 -9.25
#